data_AF-A0A6L2PFP3-F1
#
_entry.id   AF-A0A6L2PFP3-F1
#
_cell.length_a   1.000
_cell.length_b   1.000
_cell.length_c   1.000
_cell.angle_alpha   90.00
_cell.angle_beta   90.00
_cell.angle_gamma   90.00
#
_symmetry.space_group_name_H-M   'P 1'
#
loop_
_entity.id
_entity.type
_entity.pdbx_description
1 polymer ?
#
loop_
_entity_poly.entity_id
_entity_poly.type
_entity_poly.pdbx_seq_one_letter_code
_entity_poly.pdbx_strand_id
1 'polypeptide(L)'
;QETAGGTVIPVPCSFDVILLVDKWETAGVSETECLPEDTTVAALSVLGTLFELRHLKVSDFVQVCCEGATGQEVVLPNMVEHKRMDDLAKSI
;
A
#
# COMPACT_ATOMS: atom_id res chain seq x y z
N GLN A 1 11.22 -4.07 24.64
CA GLN A 1 12.53 -4.22 23.97
C GLN A 1 12.61 -3.11 22.95
N GLU A 2 13.43 -2.12 23.25
CA GLU A 2 13.66 -0.93 22.42
C GLU A 2 14.88 -1.25 21.55
N THR A 3 14.70 -1.40 20.24
CA THR A 3 15.84 -1.55 19.33
C THR A 3 16.27 -0.16 18.86
N ALA A 4 17.26 0.38 19.55
CA ALA A 4 18.09 1.47 19.07
C ALA A 4 18.61 1.14 17.65
N GLY A 5 18.28 1.95 16.65
CA GLY A 5 18.93 2.00 15.32
C GLY A 5 19.37 0.67 14.70
N GLY A 6 18.58 -0.39 14.82
CA GLY A 6 18.94 -1.73 14.36
C GLY A 6 18.71 -1.89 12.87
N THR A 7 19.72 -2.33 12.12
CA THR A 7 19.55 -2.75 10.73
C THR A 7 18.67 -4.00 10.70
N VAL A 8 17.50 -3.91 10.06
CA VAL A 8 16.61 -5.05 9.82
C VAL A 8 17.02 -5.71 8.51
N ILE A 9 17.37 -7.00 8.57
CA ILE A 9 17.70 -7.81 7.40
C ILE A 9 16.70 -8.96 7.34
N PRO A 10 15.69 -8.91 6.47
CA PRO A 10 14.73 -9.99 6.33
C PRO A 10 15.42 -11.24 5.76
N VAL A 11 15.14 -12.40 6.36
CA VAL A 11 15.69 -13.68 5.91
C VAL A 11 14.86 -14.22 4.74
N PRO A 12 15.46 -14.83 3.71
CA PRO A 12 14.68 -15.44 2.64
C PRO A 12 13.61 -16.40 3.17
N CYS A 13 12.41 -16.32 2.61
CA CYS A 13 11.25 -17.12 3.02
C CYS A 13 10.73 -16.88 4.45
N SER A 14 11.16 -15.81 5.14
CA SER A 14 10.65 -15.46 6.49
C SER A 14 9.66 -14.29 6.50
N PHE A 15 9.36 -13.71 5.34
CA PHE A 15 8.52 -12.53 5.20
C PHE A 15 7.58 -12.67 4.01
N ASP A 16 6.47 -11.93 4.09
CA ASP A 16 5.54 -11.76 2.98
C ASP A 16 5.74 -10.37 2.35
N VAL A 17 5.50 -10.28 1.05
CA VAL A 17 5.49 -9.00 0.33
C VAL A 17 4.04 -8.53 0.22
N ILE A 18 3.74 -7.40 0.84
CA ILE A 18 2.39 -6.83 0.94
C ILE A 18 2.36 -5.51 0.16
N LEU A 19 1.33 -5.33 -0.67
CA LEU A 19 1.05 -4.04 -1.30
C LEU A 19 0.25 -3.16 -0.34
N LEU A 20 0.84 -2.04 0.06
CA LEU A 20 0.12 -0.98 0.77
C LEU A 20 -0.53 -0.06 -0.26
N VAL A 21 -1.83 0.13 -0.11
CA VAL A 21 -2.66 1.02 -0.93
C VAL A 21 -3.10 2.18 -0.06
N ASP A 22 -2.91 3.42 -0.52
CA ASP A 22 -3.40 4.58 0.20
C ASP A 22 -4.93 4.60 0.25
N LYS A 23 -5.50 4.99 1.38
CA LYS A 23 -6.96 5.04 1.56
C LYS A 23 -7.65 5.98 0.57
N TRP A 24 -6.99 7.03 0.09
CA TRP A 24 -7.57 7.96 -0.88
C TRP A 24 -7.66 7.38 -2.30
N GLU A 25 -6.89 6.35 -2.63
CA GLU A 25 -7.08 5.58 -3.86
C GLU A 25 -8.38 4.78 -3.87
N THR A 26 -8.96 4.56 -2.68
CA THR A 26 -10.21 3.81 -2.50
C THR A 26 -11.39 4.67 -2.03
N ALA A 27 -11.16 5.97 -1.83
CA ALA A 27 -12.19 6.91 -1.42
C ALA A 27 -12.57 7.76 -2.62
N GLY A 28 -13.52 7.27 -3.42
CA GLY A 28 -14.19 8.09 -4.44
C GLY A 28 -14.88 9.32 -3.83
N VAL A 29 -15.13 10.34 -4.64
CA VAL A 29 -15.61 11.70 -4.29
C VAL A 29 -17.03 11.75 -3.66
N SER A 30 -17.60 10.64 -3.19
CA SER A 30 -18.91 10.64 -2.54
C SER A 30 -19.02 9.63 -1.41
N GLU A 31 -19.03 10.12 -0.18
CA GLU A 31 -19.49 9.40 1.03
C GLU A 31 -20.91 8.82 0.89
N THR A 32 -21.68 9.22 -0.13
CA THR A 32 -23.08 8.83 -0.34
C THR A 32 -23.26 7.63 -1.26
N GLU A 33 -22.23 7.21 -2.00
CA GLU A 33 -22.27 5.98 -2.80
C GLU A 33 -21.15 5.05 -2.36
N CYS A 34 -21.34 4.44 -1.20
CA CYS A 34 -20.71 3.17 -0.87
C CYS A 34 -21.18 2.13 -1.90
N LEU A 35 -20.60 2.18 -3.11
CA LEU A 35 -20.70 1.08 -4.04
C LEU A 35 -20.09 -0.16 -3.35
N PRO A 36 -20.69 -1.35 -3.49
CA PRO A 36 -20.31 -2.51 -2.69
C PRO A 36 -18.87 -2.99 -2.93
N GLU A 37 -18.19 -2.49 -3.97
CA GLU A 37 -16.87 -2.94 -4.40
C GLU A 37 -16.09 -1.75 -4.95
N ASP A 38 -15.18 -1.22 -4.13
CA ASP A 38 -14.13 -0.33 -4.62
C ASP A 38 -13.39 -1.01 -5.78
N THR A 39 -13.31 -0.37 -6.94
CA THR A 39 -12.78 -1.00 -8.17
C THR A 39 -11.33 -1.45 -8.02
N THR A 40 -10.54 -0.74 -7.21
CA THR A 40 -9.15 -1.06 -6.93
C THR A 40 -9.08 -2.29 -6.02
N VAL A 41 -9.84 -2.29 -4.92
CA VAL A 41 -9.93 -3.44 -4.00
C VAL A 41 -10.45 -4.69 -4.70
N ALA A 42 -11.48 -4.56 -5.52
CA ALA A 42 -12.07 -5.65 -6.28
C ALA A 42 -11.08 -6.23 -7.29
N ALA A 43 -10.40 -5.38 -8.06
CA ALA A 43 -9.38 -5.81 -9.00
C ALA A 43 -8.20 -6.51 -8.30
N LEU A 44 -7.69 -5.95 -7.20
CA LEU A 44 -6.60 -6.55 -6.42
C LEU A 44 -7.00 -7.89 -5.81
N SER A 45 -8.25 -8.01 -5.36
CA SER A 45 -8.80 -9.26 -4.81
C SER A 45 -8.93 -10.34 -5.88
N VAL A 46 -9.43 -9.99 -7.07
CA VAL A 46 -9.53 -10.92 -8.21
C VAL A 46 -8.15 -11.38 -8.68
N LEU A 47 -7.15 -10.50 -8.62
CA LEU A 47 -5.77 -10.84 -8.93
C LEU A 47 -5.09 -11.71 -7.87
N GLY A 48 -5.71 -11.89 -6.70
CA GLY A 48 -5.13 -12.64 -5.58
C GLY A 48 -3.93 -11.93 -4.95
N THR A 49 -3.83 -10.61 -5.09
CA THR A 49 -2.75 -9.80 -4.52
C THR A 49 -2.90 -9.74 -3.00
N LEU A 50 -1.79 -9.88 -2.27
CA LEU A 50 -1.75 -9.58 -0.84
C LEU A 50 -1.60 -8.06 -0.66
N PHE A 51 -2.64 -7.40 -0.14
CA PHE A 51 -2.64 -5.95 0.04
C PHE A 51 -3.29 -5.51 1.34
N GLU A 52 -2.95 -4.29 1.77
CA GLU A 52 -3.54 -3.62 2.93
C GLU A 52 -3.85 -2.15 2.62
N LEU A 53 -4.95 -1.65 3.18
CA LEU A 53 -5.34 -0.24 3.08
C LEU A 53 -4.78 0.54 4.27
N ARG A 54 -3.86 1.47 4.00
CA ARG A 54 -3.22 2.31 5.03
C ARG A 54 -3.25 3.78 4.62
N HIS A 55 -3.01 4.70 5.56
CA HIS A 55 -2.81 6.10 5.21
C HIS A 55 -1.31 6.32 4.99
N LEU A 56 -0.91 6.51 3.74
CA LEU A 56 0.46 6.73 3.31
C LEU A 56 0.74 8.23 3.27
N LYS A 57 1.93 8.61 3.74
CA LYS A 57 2.36 10.02 3.72
C LYS A 57 2.93 10.45 2.35
N VAL A 58 3.41 9.48 1.59
CA VAL A 58 4.13 9.67 0.32
C VAL A 58 3.79 8.46 -0.55
N SER A 59 3.39 8.71 -1.80
CA SER A 59 2.93 7.72 -2.79
C SER A 59 1.53 7.16 -2.52
N ASP A 60 0.88 6.76 -3.61
CA ASP A 60 -0.43 6.10 -3.59
C ASP A 60 -0.32 4.58 -3.37
N PHE A 61 0.77 3.96 -3.82
CA PHE A 61 1.07 2.56 -3.61
C PHE A 61 2.52 2.32 -3.21
N VAL A 62 2.74 1.47 -2.20
CA VAL A 62 4.07 1.10 -1.69
C VAL A 62 4.09 -0.40 -1.40
N GLN A 63 5.21 -1.08 -1.66
CA GLN A 63 5.37 -2.47 -1.22
C GLN A 63 6.22 -2.55 0.06
N VAL A 64 5.84 -3.44 0.96
CA VAL A 64 6.59 -3.74 2.18
C VAL A 64 6.86 -5.22 2.31
N CYS A 65 8.04 -5.56 2.82
CA CYS A 65 8.32 -6.88 3.36
C CYS A 65 7.91 -6.89 4.84
N CYS A 66 6.96 -7.74 5.21
CA CYS A 66 6.52 -7.89 6.59
C CYS A 66 6.96 -9.25 7.15
N GLU A 67 7.76 -9.25 8.21
CA GLU A 67 8.15 -10.48 8.90
C GLU A 67 7.04 -10.93 9.85
N GLY A 68 6.42 -12.08 9.57
CA GLY A 68 5.26 -12.54 10.33
C GLY A 68 5.52 -12.81 11.82
N ALA A 69 6.75 -13.14 12.21
CA ALA A 69 7.10 -13.47 13.59
C ALA A 69 7.29 -12.25 14.50
N THR A 70 7.83 -11.15 13.94
CA THR A 70 8.19 -9.95 14.71
C THR A 70 7.29 -8.76 14.39
N GLY A 71 6.59 -8.79 13.26
CA GLY A 71 5.85 -7.67 12.71
C GLY A 71 6.77 -6.55 12.20
N GLN A 72 8.06 -6.81 12.02
CA GLN A 72 8.98 -5.82 11.44
C GLN A 72 8.68 -5.65 9.95
N GLU A 73 8.61 -4.39 9.53
CA GLU A 73 8.35 -4.01 8.16
C GLU A 73 9.54 -3.29 7.55
N VAL A 74 9.88 -3.68 6.32
CA VAL A 74 10.90 -3.00 5.50
C VAL A 74 10.24 -2.54 4.21
N VAL A 75 10.26 -1.24 3.95
CA VAL A 75 9.76 -0.65 2.70
C VAL A 75 10.68 -1.06 1.55
N LEU A 76 10.10 -1.56 0.47
CA LEU A 76 10.81 -1.90 -0.75
C LEU A 76 11.15 -0.63 -1.54
N PRO A 77 12.21 -0.64 -2.39
CA PRO A 77 12.69 0.56 -3.08
C PRO A 77 11.74 1.09 -4.16
N ASN A 78 10.64 0.40 -4.44
CA ASN A 78 9.70 0.76 -5.50
C ASN A 78 8.45 1.38 -4.88
N MET A 79 8.07 2.54 -5.40
CA MET A 79 6.84 3.28 -5.04
C MET A 79 6.13 3.70 -6.32
N VAL A 80 4.81 3.80 -6.27
CA VAL A 80 3.98 4.20 -7.42
C VAL A 80 3.08 5.35 -7.03
N GLU A 81 3.20 6.44 -7.78
CA GLU A 81 2.26 7.57 -7.78
C GLU A 81 1.26 7.35 -8.93
N HIS A 82 -0.01 7.23 -8.58
CA HIS A 82 -1.10 7.15 -9.52
C HIS A 82 -1.68 8.54 -9.75
N LYS A 83 -1.75 8.95 -11.02
CA LYS A 83 -2.27 10.26 -11.38
C LYS A 83 -3.28 10.12 -12.51
N ARG A 84 -4.51 10.56 -12.27
CA ARG A 84 -5.52 10.68 -13.32
C ARG A 84 -5.14 11.82 -14.26
N MET A 85 -5.55 11.72 -15.53
CA MET A 85 -5.16 12.70 -16.55
C MET A 85 -5.62 14.13 -16.22
N ASP A 86 -6.80 14.27 -15.60
CA ASP A 86 -7.33 15.56 -15.14
C ASP A 86 -6.61 16.10 -13.90
N ASP A 87 -6.14 15.23 -13.00
CA ASP A 87 -5.33 15.62 -11.84
C ASP A 87 -3.89 15.97 -12.24
N LEU A 88 -3.36 15.28 -13.26
CA LEU A 88 -2.06 15.60 -13.86
C LEU A 88 -2.09 17.00 -14.49
N ALA A 89 -3.13 17.32 -15.27
CA ALA A 89 -3.28 18.62 -15.90
C ALA A 89 -3.36 19.80 -14.91
N LYS A 90 -3.83 19.56 -13.67
CA LYS A 90 -3.85 20.56 -12.58
C LYS A 90 -2.51 20.68 -11.84
N SER A 91 -1.63 19.69 -11.99
CA SER A 91 -0.37 19.59 -11.25
C SER A 91 0.82 20.20 -12.01
N ILE A 92 0.64 20.56 -13.28
CA ILE A 92 1.60 21.21 -14.17
C ILE A 92 1.14 22.63 -14.52
#